data_AF-M8DGR2-F1
#
_entry.id   AF-M8DGR2-F1
#
_cell.length_a   1.000
_cell.length_b   1.000
_cell.length_c   1.000
_cell.angle_alpha   90.00
_cell.angle_beta   90.00
_cell.angle_gamma   90.00
#
_symmetry.space_group_name_H-M   'P 1'
#
loop_
_entity.id
_entity.type
_entity.pdbx_description
1 polymer ?
#
loop_
_entity_poly.entity_id
_entity_poly.type
_entity_poly.pdbx_seq_one_letter_code
_entity_poly.pdbx_strand_id
1 'polypeptide(L)'
;MDWSKTKTILIWAFLLLDVFLGYQVYATRGGYWQNPEASQSEKWEMDDYLRQHNVTLDAEVPSDTPDMTYLNAEYVGIGALELQGMAGIDATLEKMALAARLKPPIAINGQITPNELLRQIGPRMMYSDQYTADLYQSNQGRLLYWQVYDKVPIFIAPLEVYLADGSILGYRQTYLNIRSQGTSRPIISAYKAIRSLVEKQVIHPGERIENVTLGYYGSYDAEIQGLAPVWRIIHDGKQHFVNGFTGAQERPLVTNYFPGK
;
A
#
# COMPACT_ATOMS: atom_id res chain seq x y z
N MET A 1 -19.06 -3.37 63.20
CA MET A 1 -18.59 -3.38 61.79
C MET A 1 -18.42 -1.93 61.38
N ASP A 2 -17.19 -1.49 61.15
CA ASP A 2 -16.85 -0.07 60.92
C ASP A 2 -17.29 0.39 59.52
N TRP A 3 -18.60 0.57 59.36
CA TRP A 3 -19.28 0.97 58.12
C TRP A 3 -18.74 2.28 57.52
N SER A 4 -18.29 3.20 58.39
CA SER A 4 -17.67 4.46 57.96
C SER A 4 -16.31 4.24 57.29
N LYS A 5 -15.49 3.30 57.78
CA LYS A 5 -14.16 2.99 57.21
C LYS A 5 -14.29 2.33 55.84
N THR A 6 -15.20 1.37 55.70
CA THR A 6 -15.45 0.69 54.41
C THR A 6 -15.95 1.66 53.35
N LYS A 7 -16.83 2.61 53.71
CA LYS A 7 -17.33 3.64 52.79
C LYS A 7 -16.20 4.53 52.27
N THR A 8 -15.27 4.94 53.13
CA THR A 8 -14.11 5.73 52.74
C THR A 8 -13.16 4.96 51.81
N ILE A 9 -12.89 3.69 52.12
CA ILE A 9 -12.03 2.83 51.27
C ILE A 9 -12.66 2.65 49.88
N LEU A 10 -13.98 2.48 49.81
CA LEU A 10 -14.70 2.26 48.55
C LEU A 10 -14.73 3.54 47.69
N ILE A 11 -14.86 4.71 48.30
CA ILE A 11 -14.75 6.01 47.60
C ILE A 11 -13.34 6.20 47.03
N TRP A 12 -12.30 5.90 47.81
CA TRP A 12 -10.92 5.98 47.33
C TRP A 12 -10.62 4.97 46.22
N ALA A 13 -11.13 3.75 46.34
CA ALA A 13 -10.97 2.72 45.31
C ALA A 13 -11.64 3.13 43.99
N PHE A 14 -12.86 3.67 44.04
CA PHE A 14 -13.54 4.21 42.86
C PHE A 14 -12.79 5.39 42.25
N LEU A 15 -12.32 6.32 43.07
CA LEU A 15 -11.57 7.47 42.57
C LEU A 15 -10.26 7.05 41.88
N LEU A 16 -9.55 6.05 42.44
CA LEU A 16 -8.34 5.52 41.85
C LEU A 16 -8.64 4.77 40.53
N LEU A 17 -9.75 4.02 40.48
CA LEU A 17 -10.26 3.39 39.27
C LEU A 17 -10.62 4.43 38.19
N ASP A 18 -11.34 5.50 38.56
CA ASP A 18 -11.76 6.55 37.65
C ASP A 18 -10.56 7.34 37.10
N VAL A 19 -9.55 7.60 37.92
CA VAL A 19 -8.28 8.20 37.48
C VAL A 19 -7.51 7.25 36.57
N PHE A 20 -7.48 5.95 36.88
CA PHE A 20 -6.86 4.94 36.02
C PHE A 20 -7.57 4.83 34.66
N LEU A 21 -8.91 4.82 34.65
CA LEU A 21 -9.70 4.87 33.41
C LEU A 21 -9.44 6.17 32.64
N GLY A 22 -9.40 7.31 33.35
CA GLY A 22 -9.09 8.61 32.73
C GLY A 22 -7.71 8.62 32.09
N TYR A 23 -6.71 8.06 32.75
CA TYR A 23 -5.37 7.86 32.22
C TYR A 23 -5.39 6.92 31.01
N GLN A 24 -6.10 5.79 31.09
CA GLN A 24 -6.23 4.83 29.99
C GLN A 24 -6.89 5.48 28.78
N VAL A 25 -7.97 6.25 28.94
CA VAL A 25 -8.64 6.99 27.86
C VAL A 25 -7.74 8.07 27.28
N TYR A 26 -6.99 8.80 28.11
CA TYR A 26 -6.05 9.83 27.66
C TYR A 26 -4.88 9.24 26.87
N ALA A 27 -4.28 8.15 27.36
CA ALA A 27 -3.23 7.40 26.67
C ALA A 27 -3.74 6.79 25.35
N THR A 28 -4.97 6.27 25.34
CA THR A 28 -5.61 5.68 24.14
C THR A 28 -5.92 6.74 23.07
N ARG A 29 -6.09 8.02 23.45
CA ARG A 29 -6.32 9.12 22.49
C ARG A 29 -5.04 9.64 21.82
N GLY A 30 -3.86 9.39 22.40
CA GLY A 30 -2.58 9.92 21.93
C GLY A 30 -1.64 8.89 21.28
N GLY A 31 -2.00 7.60 21.28
CA GLY A 31 -1.13 6.56 20.74
C GLY A 31 -1.76 5.18 20.75
N TYR A 32 -2.26 4.74 19.60
CA TYR A 32 -2.36 3.32 19.26
C TYR A 32 -0.94 2.75 18.99
N TRP A 33 0.01 3.02 19.90
CA TRP A 33 1.32 2.40 19.87
C TRP A 33 1.17 1.01 20.50
N GLN A 34 1.32 0.00 19.65
CA GLN A 34 1.42 -1.44 19.91
C GLN A 34 0.94 -1.91 21.30
N ASN A 35 -0.31 -2.38 21.38
CA ASN A 35 -0.67 -3.41 22.35
C ASN A 35 -0.59 -4.78 21.63
N PRO A 36 0.46 -5.58 21.84
CA PRO A 36 0.58 -6.91 21.24
C PRO A 36 -0.62 -7.81 21.55
N GLU A 37 -1.23 -7.64 22.73
CA GLU A 37 -2.43 -8.38 23.16
C GLU A 37 -3.66 -8.04 22.31
N ALA A 38 -3.88 -6.76 21.98
CA ALA A 38 -5.00 -6.33 21.13
C ALA A 38 -4.83 -6.82 19.68
N SER A 39 -3.60 -6.85 19.17
CA SER A 39 -3.32 -7.40 17.84
C SER A 39 -3.55 -8.92 17.76
N GLN A 40 -3.27 -9.64 18.84
CA GLN A 40 -3.50 -11.09 18.92
C GLN A 40 -4.99 -11.43 19.04
N SER A 41 -5.77 -10.64 19.79
CA SER A 41 -7.22 -10.82 19.86
C SER A 41 -7.89 -10.53 18.51
N GLU A 42 -7.50 -9.44 17.82
CA GLU A 42 -8.03 -9.14 16.48
C GLU A 42 -7.73 -10.27 15.48
N LYS A 43 -6.52 -10.85 15.55
CA LYS A 43 -6.14 -11.99 14.70
C LYS A 43 -7.02 -13.21 14.96
N TRP A 44 -7.22 -13.61 16.22
CA TRP A 44 -8.09 -14.75 16.54
C TRP A 44 -9.50 -14.51 16.00
N GLU A 45 -10.09 -13.36 16.33
CA GLU A 45 -11.45 -13.03 15.91
C GLU A 45 -11.60 -13.07 14.39
N MET A 46 -10.57 -12.60 13.66
CA MET A 46 -10.54 -12.71 12.22
C MET A 46 -10.45 -14.15 11.74
N ASP A 47 -9.54 -14.96 12.31
CA ASP A 47 -9.36 -16.35 11.88
C ASP A 47 -10.65 -17.16 12.03
N ASP A 48 -11.39 -16.95 13.13
CA ASP A 48 -12.69 -17.56 13.34
C ASP A 48 -13.73 -17.05 12.33
N TYR A 49 -13.80 -15.73 12.13
CA TYR A 49 -14.71 -15.11 11.16
C TYR A 49 -14.48 -15.65 9.73
N LEU A 50 -13.22 -15.71 9.26
CA LEU A 50 -12.90 -16.23 7.93
C LEU A 50 -13.26 -17.71 7.78
N ARG A 51 -13.06 -18.52 8.82
CA ARG A 51 -13.49 -19.94 8.83
C ARG A 51 -14.99 -20.08 8.68
N GLN A 52 -15.78 -19.29 9.41
CA GLN A 52 -17.24 -19.30 9.30
C GLN A 52 -17.72 -18.91 7.90
N HIS A 53 -16.95 -18.07 7.19
CA HIS A 53 -17.24 -17.63 5.83
C HIS A 53 -16.54 -18.47 4.73
N ASN A 54 -15.87 -19.56 5.11
CA ASN A 54 -15.10 -20.44 4.21
C ASN A 54 -14.04 -19.68 3.38
N VAL A 55 -13.37 -18.69 3.97
CA VAL A 55 -12.27 -17.94 3.35
C VAL A 55 -10.96 -18.34 4.01
N THR A 56 -9.90 -18.51 3.21
CA THR A 56 -8.56 -18.87 3.71
C THR A 56 -7.65 -17.65 3.73
N LEU A 57 -6.85 -17.48 4.79
CA LEU A 57 -5.85 -16.42 4.91
C LEU A 57 -4.43 -17.00 4.77
N ASP A 58 -3.86 -16.87 3.56
CA ASP A 58 -2.51 -17.32 3.19
C ASP A 58 -1.56 -16.11 3.02
N ALA A 59 -1.69 -15.12 3.89
CA ALA A 59 -0.89 -13.92 3.85
C ALA A 59 -0.46 -13.49 5.25
N GLU A 60 0.73 -12.89 5.34
CA GLU A 60 1.10 -12.12 6.52
C GLU A 60 0.28 -10.82 6.53
N VAL A 61 -0.42 -10.58 7.63
CA VAL A 61 -1.28 -9.40 7.79
C VAL A 61 -0.58 -8.38 8.67
N PRO A 62 -0.30 -7.17 8.16
CA PRO A 62 0.29 -6.11 8.97
C PRO A 62 -0.60 -5.76 10.18
N SER A 63 0.00 -5.77 11.37
CA SER A 63 -0.69 -5.41 12.63
C SER A 63 -0.72 -3.91 12.90
N ASP A 64 0.15 -3.15 12.23
CA ASP A 64 0.35 -1.74 12.52
C ASP A 64 -0.74 -0.87 11.90
N THR A 65 -1.18 0.13 12.65
CA THR A 65 -2.14 1.15 12.22
C THR A 65 -1.48 2.53 12.30
N PRO A 66 -0.52 2.83 11.41
CA PRO A 66 0.20 4.10 11.44
C PRO A 66 -0.74 5.29 11.19
N ASP A 67 -0.33 6.44 11.70
CA ASP A 67 -0.96 7.71 11.37
C ASP A 67 -0.60 8.09 9.93
N MET A 68 -1.61 8.28 9.09
CA MET A 68 -1.46 8.63 7.69
C MET A 68 -2.31 9.83 7.33
N THR A 69 -2.01 10.44 6.18
CA THR A 69 -2.75 11.56 5.62
C THR A 69 -3.08 11.30 4.15
N TYR A 70 -4.04 12.03 3.60
CA TYR A 70 -4.25 12.07 2.15
C TYR A 70 -3.06 12.73 1.46
N LEU A 71 -2.79 12.35 0.22
CA LEU A 71 -1.74 12.95 -0.59
C LEU A 71 -2.35 13.62 -1.82
N ASN A 72 -1.71 14.70 -2.26
CA ASN A 72 -1.88 15.24 -3.59
C ASN A 72 -0.74 14.73 -4.47
N ALA A 73 -1.09 14.08 -5.56
CA ALA A 73 -0.16 13.68 -6.59
C ALA A 73 -0.32 14.58 -7.82
N GLU A 74 0.81 15.11 -8.27
CA GLU A 74 0.93 15.90 -9.49
C GLU A 74 1.82 15.14 -10.46
N TYR A 75 1.34 15.00 -11.70
CA TYR A 75 2.20 14.48 -12.75
C TYR A 75 3.21 15.55 -13.14
N VAL A 76 4.46 15.31 -12.79
CA VAL A 76 5.57 16.06 -13.36
C VAL A 76 6.00 15.26 -14.57
N GLY A 77 5.68 15.76 -15.77
CA GLY A 77 6.11 15.15 -17.01
C GLY A 77 7.57 14.77 -16.90
N ILE A 78 7.85 13.46 -16.75
CA ILE A 78 9.20 12.95 -16.60
C ILE A 78 9.94 13.51 -17.81
N GLY A 79 11.00 14.28 -17.57
CA GLY A 79 11.68 15.06 -18.59
C GLY A 79 12.25 14.15 -19.68
N ALA A 80 11.42 13.76 -20.65
CA ALA A 80 11.84 12.91 -21.76
C ALA A 80 13.00 13.57 -22.52
N LEU A 81 13.01 14.90 -22.57
CA LEU A 81 14.11 15.69 -23.12
C LEU A 81 15.44 15.55 -22.35
N GLU A 82 15.40 15.35 -21.03
CA GLU A 82 16.62 15.16 -20.22
C GLU A 82 17.24 13.78 -20.46
N LEU A 83 16.43 12.76 -20.79
CA LEU A 83 16.90 11.40 -21.11
C LEU A 83 17.22 11.19 -22.59
N GLN A 84 16.61 11.94 -23.51
CA GLN A 84 16.95 11.89 -24.94
C GLN A 84 18.40 12.28 -25.24
N GLY A 85 19.07 13.00 -24.32
CA GLY A 85 20.49 13.31 -24.41
C GLY A 85 21.44 12.21 -23.90
N MET A 86 20.92 11.15 -23.28
CA MET A 86 21.76 10.07 -22.72
C MET A 86 22.15 9.05 -23.79
N ALA A 87 23.46 8.80 -23.92
CA ALA A 87 23.97 7.82 -24.85
C ALA A 87 23.42 6.41 -24.56
N GLY A 88 22.81 5.78 -25.57
CA GLY A 88 22.31 4.41 -25.52
C GLY A 88 20.91 4.24 -24.94
N ILE A 89 20.14 5.32 -24.81
CA ILE A 89 18.72 5.31 -24.42
C ILE A 89 17.90 5.99 -25.52
N ASP A 90 16.82 5.35 -25.93
CA ASP A 90 15.82 5.91 -26.83
C ASP A 90 14.52 6.06 -26.03
N ALA A 91 14.17 7.31 -25.68
CA ALA A 91 13.12 7.63 -24.74
C ALA A 91 11.99 8.46 -25.38
N THR A 92 10.75 8.03 -25.14
CA THR A 92 9.53 8.68 -25.59
C THR A 92 8.56 8.88 -24.43
N LEU A 93 7.72 9.91 -24.54
CA LEU A 93 6.64 10.14 -23.59
C LEU A 93 5.34 9.54 -24.14
N GLU A 94 4.79 8.56 -23.44
CA GLU A 94 3.52 7.90 -23.76
C GLU A 94 2.48 8.26 -22.71
N LYS A 95 1.64 9.26 -23.01
CA LYS A 95 0.68 9.86 -22.06
C LYS A 95 1.39 10.37 -20.80
N MET A 96 1.24 9.65 -19.69
CA MET A 96 1.80 9.97 -18.37
C MET A 96 2.93 9.00 -17.96
N ALA A 97 3.52 8.31 -18.94
CA ALA A 97 4.63 7.40 -18.70
C ALA A 97 5.77 7.67 -19.67
N LEU A 98 6.99 7.63 -19.16
CA LEU A 98 8.19 7.61 -19.97
C LEU A 98 8.46 6.16 -20.40
N ALA A 99 8.49 5.90 -21.70
CA ALA A 99 8.95 4.64 -22.27
C ALA A 99 10.40 4.80 -22.74
N ALA A 100 11.30 3.99 -22.20
CA ALA A 100 12.73 4.05 -22.52
C ALA A 100 13.22 2.70 -23.00
N ARG A 101 13.83 2.68 -24.18
CA ARG A 101 14.46 1.49 -24.77
C ARG A 101 15.98 1.61 -24.68
N LEU A 102 16.63 0.54 -24.24
CA LEU A 102 18.08 0.48 -24.09
C LEU A 102 18.71 -0.04 -25.40
N LYS A 103 19.68 0.71 -25.94
CA LYS A 103 20.41 0.39 -27.17
C LYS A 103 21.91 0.58 -26.96
N PRO A 104 22.69 -0.49 -26.73
CA PRO A 104 22.28 -1.90 -26.65
C PRO A 104 21.54 -2.24 -25.34
N PRO A 105 20.81 -3.38 -25.30
CA PRO A 105 20.30 -3.95 -24.05
C PRO A 105 21.40 -4.14 -23.00
N ILE A 106 21.05 -4.07 -21.72
CA ILE A 106 22.00 -4.28 -20.62
C ILE A 106 21.98 -5.76 -20.26
N ALA A 107 23.10 -6.47 -20.41
CA ALA A 107 23.21 -7.84 -19.94
C ALA A 107 23.06 -7.88 -18.41
N ILE A 108 22.22 -8.79 -17.90
CA ILE A 108 22.01 -8.97 -16.47
C ILE A 108 23.21 -9.70 -15.90
N ASN A 109 23.94 -9.02 -15.01
CA ASN A 109 25.04 -9.63 -14.29
C ASN A 109 24.55 -10.19 -12.94
N GLY A 110 24.86 -11.44 -12.64
CA GLY A 110 24.51 -12.06 -11.36
C GLY A 110 23.08 -12.57 -11.28
N GLN A 111 22.47 -12.45 -10.10
CA GLN A 111 21.12 -12.96 -9.86
C GLN A 111 20.06 -11.99 -10.38
N ILE A 112 19.03 -12.54 -11.03
CA ILE A 112 17.82 -11.80 -11.43
C ILE A 112 16.98 -11.54 -10.18
N THR A 113 17.37 -10.53 -9.41
CA THR A 113 16.59 -10.02 -8.28
C THR A 113 16.16 -8.58 -8.56
N PRO A 114 14.99 -8.14 -8.08
CA PRO A 114 14.51 -6.80 -8.39
C PRO A 114 15.47 -5.67 -7.94
N ASN A 115 16.01 -5.77 -6.74
CA ASN A 115 16.93 -4.74 -6.22
C ASN A 115 18.23 -4.68 -7.02
N GLU A 116 18.76 -5.83 -7.45
CA GLU A 116 19.96 -5.89 -8.29
C GLU A 116 19.71 -5.25 -9.65
N LEU A 117 18.57 -5.56 -10.28
CA LEU A 117 18.21 -5.01 -11.58
C LEU A 117 17.95 -3.51 -11.51
N LEU A 118 17.28 -3.04 -10.47
CA LEU A 118 17.07 -1.61 -10.24
C LEU A 118 18.40 -0.88 -10.04
N ARG A 119 19.37 -1.49 -9.36
CA ARG A 119 20.73 -0.96 -9.23
C ARG A 119 21.48 -0.90 -10.57
N GLN A 120 21.33 -1.92 -11.42
CA GLN A 120 21.99 -1.97 -12.73
C GLN A 120 21.41 -0.96 -13.72
N ILE A 121 20.08 -0.76 -13.72
CA ILE A 121 19.42 0.22 -14.60
C ILE A 121 19.47 1.64 -14.03
N GLY A 122 19.67 1.80 -12.72
CA GLY A 122 19.64 3.07 -12.00
C GLY A 122 20.46 4.21 -12.62
N PRO A 123 21.70 3.99 -13.10
CA PRO A 123 22.49 5.04 -13.77
C PRO A 123 21.87 5.58 -15.07
N ARG A 124 20.89 4.88 -15.63
CA ARG A 124 20.16 5.21 -16.87
C ARG A 124 18.70 5.54 -16.61
N MET A 125 18.32 5.76 -15.35
CA MET A 125 16.94 5.95 -14.93
C MET A 125 16.86 7.02 -13.86
N MET A 126 15.87 7.91 -13.98
CA MET A 126 15.61 8.93 -12.96
C MET A 126 14.87 8.33 -11.77
N TYR A 127 15.21 8.79 -10.55
CA TYR A 127 14.51 8.44 -9.32
C TYR A 127 14.43 6.93 -9.03
N SER A 128 15.41 6.15 -9.51
CA SER A 128 15.41 4.68 -9.38
C SER A 128 15.38 4.20 -7.94
N ASP A 129 15.93 4.96 -7.00
CA ASP A 129 15.93 4.70 -5.57
C ASP A 129 14.57 4.90 -4.89
N GLN A 130 13.60 5.51 -5.57
CA GLN A 130 12.25 5.76 -5.06
C GLN A 130 11.24 4.71 -5.50
N TYR A 131 11.68 3.52 -5.91
CA TYR A 131 10.80 2.43 -6.31
C TYR A 131 11.05 1.17 -5.48
N THR A 132 9.97 0.46 -5.15
CA THR A 132 10.03 -0.85 -4.48
C THR A 132 9.35 -1.91 -5.33
N ALA A 133 9.91 -3.13 -5.33
CA ALA A 133 9.43 -4.21 -6.18
C ALA A 133 8.11 -4.78 -5.69
N ASP A 134 7.21 -5.05 -6.63
CA ASP A 134 6.01 -5.83 -6.41
C ASP A 134 6.23 -7.27 -6.89
N LEU A 135 6.72 -8.11 -5.99
CA LEU A 135 7.05 -9.51 -6.30
C LEU A 135 5.82 -10.30 -6.74
N TYR A 136 4.63 -9.96 -6.24
CA TYR A 136 3.40 -10.67 -6.56
C TYR A 136 3.00 -10.47 -8.04
N GLN A 137 3.13 -9.25 -8.57
CA GLN A 137 2.77 -8.93 -9.96
C GLN A 137 3.93 -9.02 -10.96
N SER A 138 5.13 -9.30 -10.47
CA SER A 138 6.32 -9.52 -11.27
C SER A 138 6.34 -10.93 -11.86
N ASN A 139 6.97 -11.07 -13.03
CA ASN A 139 7.17 -12.35 -13.69
C ASN A 139 8.53 -12.38 -14.43
N GLN A 140 8.84 -13.48 -15.11
CA GLN A 140 10.14 -13.70 -15.75
C GLN A 140 10.49 -12.67 -16.85
N GLY A 141 9.48 -12.11 -17.53
CA GLY A 141 9.69 -11.15 -18.63
C GLY A 141 9.46 -9.69 -18.22
N ARG A 142 8.86 -9.45 -17.05
CA ARG A 142 8.53 -8.11 -16.57
C ARG A 142 8.58 -8.04 -15.06
N LEU A 143 9.43 -7.15 -14.53
CA LEU A 143 9.41 -6.78 -13.13
C LEU A 143 8.59 -5.50 -12.94
N LEU A 144 7.67 -5.54 -11.97
CA LEU A 144 6.88 -4.39 -11.57
C LEU A 144 7.42 -3.79 -10.28
N TYR A 145 7.48 -2.47 -10.23
CA TYR A 145 7.80 -1.70 -9.04
C TYR A 145 6.78 -0.58 -8.87
N TRP A 146 6.63 -0.09 -7.64
CA TRP A 146 5.79 1.05 -7.30
C TRP A 146 6.65 2.17 -6.75
N GLN A 147 6.36 3.41 -7.15
CA GLN A 147 6.97 4.58 -6.51
C GLN A 147 6.65 4.55 -5.01
N VAL A 148 7.60 4.97 -4.19
CA VAL A 148 7.51 4.97 -2.73
C VAL A 148 7.50 6.42 -2.21
N TYR A 149 6.58 6.71 -1.32
CA TYR A 149 6.56 7.94 -0.53
C TYR A 149 6.53 7.59 0.95
N ASP A 150 7.50 8.11 1.71
CA ASP A 150 7.69 7.78 3.13
C ASP A 150 7.63 6.26 3.43
N LYS A 151 8.36 5.48 2.62
CA LYS A 151 8.43 3.99 2.68
C LYS A 151 7.12 3.27 2.32
N VAL A 152 6.08 3.98 1.92
CA VAL A 152 4.78 3.42 1.54
C VAL A 152 4.62 3.46 0.01
N PRO A 153 4.25 2.33 -0.65
CA PRO A 153 4.09 2.28 -2.10
C PRO A 153 2.87 3.05 -2.61
N ILE A 154 2.97 3.59 -3.81
CA ILE A 154 1.90 4.31 -4.53
C ILE A 154 1.46 3.46 -5.72
N PHE A 155 0.30 2.82 -5.61
CA PHE A 155 -0.22 1.82 -6.54
C PHE A 155 -0.77 2.38 -7.86
N ILE A 156 -0.39 3.61 -8.21
CA ILE A 156 -0.75 4.29 -9.47
C ILE A 156 0.47 4.86 -10.20
N ALA A 157 1.67 4.70 -9.64
CA ALA A 157 2.93 5.17 -10.21
C ALA A 157 3.87 3.97 -10.48
N PRO A 158 3.57 3.16 -11.50
CA PRO A 158 4.35 1.96 -11.79
C PRO A 158 5.69 2.29 -12.46
N LEU A 159 6.67 1.46 -12.17
CA LEU A 159 7.84 1.22 -13.00
C LEU A 159 7.79 -0.23 -13.49
N GLU A 160 7.75 -0.42 -14.80
CA GLU A 160 7.83 -1.73 -15.43
C GLU A 160 9.19 -1.87 -16.11
N VAL A 161 9.96 -2.89 -15.74
CA VAL A 161 11.25 -3.21 -16.37
C VAL A 161 11.07 -4.48 -17.20
N TYR A 162 11.44 -4.40 -18.48
CA TYR A 162 11.26 -5.48 -19.45
C TYR A 162 12.55 -6.28 -19.64
N LEU A 163 12.42 -7.60 -19.54
CA LEU A 163 13.54 -8.55 -19.60
C LEU A 163 13.35 -9.54 -20.77
N ALA A 164 14.42 -9.84 -21.48
CA ALA A 164 14.47 -10.96 -22.43
C ALA A 164 15.91 -11.45 -22.59
N ASP A 165 16.08 -12.75 -22.82
CA ASP A 165 17.38 -13.37 -23.14
C ASP A 165 18.52 -12.96 -22.19
N GLY A 166 18.23 -12.93 -20.88
CA GLY A 166 19.20 -12.54 -19.85
C GLY A 166 19.62 -11.07 -19.90
N SER A 167 18.83 -10.20 -20.54
CA SER A 167 19.11 -8.77 -20.72
C SER A 167 17.92 -7.90 -20.34
N ILE A 168 18.22 -6.68 -19.90
CA ILE A 168 17.24 -5.60 -19.71
C ILE A 168 17.06 -4.88 -21.04
N LEU A 169 15.83 -4.91 -21.57
CA LEU A 169 15.49 -4.30 -22.86
C LEU A 169 15.17 -2.82 -22.73
N GLY A 170 14.59 -2.43 -21.59
CA GLY A 170 14.03 -1.10 -21.39
C GLY A 170 13.08 -1.07 -20.21
N TYR A 171 12.44 0.07 -20.03
CA TYR A 171 11.51 0.29 -18.93
C TYR A 171 10.40 1.27 -19.32
N ARG A 172 9.29 1.20 -18.60
CA ARG A 172 8.21 2.17 -18.65
C ARG A 172 7.98 2.72 -17.25
N GLN A 173 8.11 4.03 -17.09
CA GLN A 173 8.13 4.70 -15.79
C GLN A 173 7.04 5.75 -15.70
N THR A 174 6.25 5.72 -14.62
CA THR A 174 5.43 6.84 -14.16
C THR A 174 5.99 7.33 -12.83
N TYR A 175 6.11 8.65 -12.69
CA TYR A 175 6.62 9.32 -11.51
C TYR A 175 5.72 10.49 -11.19
N LEU A 176 5.35 10.61 -9.92
CA LEU A 176 4.44 11.62 -9.40
C LEU A 176 5.18 12.45 -8.37
N ASN A 177 4.96 13.76 -8.39
CA ASN A 177 5.35 14.61 -7.29
C ASN A 177 4.27 14.56 -6.22
N ILE A 178 4.67 14.29 -4.99
CA ILE A 178 3.78 13.97 -3.89
C ILE A 178 3.85 15.05 -2.83
N ARG A 179 2.69 15.56 -2.44
CA ARG A 179 2.54 16.51 -1.34
C ARG A 179 1.53 15.97 -0.33
N SER A 180 1.90 15.96 0.94
CA SER A 180 0.96 15.64 2.01
C SER A 180 -0.14 16.69 2.09
N GLN A 181 -1.39 16.25 2.26
CA GLN A 181 -2.55 17.11 2.41
C GLN A 181 -3.39 16.69 3.61
N GLY A 182 -3.70 17.66 4.48
CA GLY A 182 -4.64 17.46 5.58
C GLY A 182 -3.98 17.03 6.89
N THR A 183 -4.78 16.44 7.77
CA THR A 183 -4.36 16.07 9.13
C THR A 183 -4.07 14.58 9.21
N SER A 184 -2.92 14.26 9.80
CA SER A 184 -2.53 12.88 10.08
C SER A 184 -3.51 12.25 11.08
N ARG A 185 -3.93 11.02 10.81
CA ARG A 185 -4.79 10.24 11.70
C ARG A 185 -4.57 8.74 11.50
N PRO A 186 -4.86 7.91 12.51
CA PRO A 186 -4.65 6.47 12.38
C PRO A 186 -5.56 5.88 11.31
N ILE A 187 -5.04 4.90 10.58
CA ILE A 187 -5.82 4.06 9.67
C ILE A 187 -6.50 2.91 10.42
N ILE A 188 -7.51 2.30 9.80
CA ILE A 188 -8.10 1.05 10.26
C ILE A 188 -7.10 -0.10 10.14
N SER A 189 -7.26 -1.15 10.95
CA SER A 189 -6.45 -2.37 10.81
C SER A 189 -6.72 -3.08 9.48
N ALA A 190 -5.69 -3.79 8.99
CA ALA A 190 -5.81 -4.63 7.81
C ALA A 190 -6.90 -5.71 7.96
N TYR A 191 -7.10 -6.21 9.17
CA TYR A 191 -8.20 -7.12 9.50
C TYR A 191 -9.57 -6.48 9.23
N LYS A 192 -9.80 -5.25 9.67
CA LYS A 192 -11.06 -4.54 9.38
C LYS A 192 -11.28 -4.34 7.87
N ALA A 193 -10.20 -4.11 7.11
CA ALA A 193 -10.27 -4.02 5.66
C ALA A 193 -10.66 -5.36 4.99
N ILE A 194 -10.04 -6.47 5.42
CA ILE A 194 -10.41 -7.83 4.96
C ILE A 194 -11.89 -8.10 5.26
N ARG A 195 -12.32 -7.86 6.50
CA ARG A 195 -13.71 -8.07 6.92
C ARG A 195 -14.69 -7.35 6.02
N SER A 196 -14.41 -6.08 5.69
CA SER A 196 -15.24 -5.27 4.80
C SER A 196 -15.41 -5.91 3.42
N LEU A 197 -14.37 -6.53 2.86
CA LEU A 197 -14.47 -7.22 1.56
C LEU A 197 -15.29 -8.51 1.65
N VAL A 198 -15.16 -9.28 2.73
CA VAL A 198 -15.95 -10.51 2.96
C VAL A 198 -17.42 -10.18 3.22
N GLU A 199 -17.71 -9.20 4.08
CA GLU A 199 -19.09 -8.75 4.40
C GLU A 199 -19.83 -8.25 3.15
N LYS A 200 -19.12 -7.56 2.26
CA LYS A 200 -19.66 -7.05 1.00
C LYS A 200 -19.67 -8.09 -0.13
N GLN A 201 -19.31 -9.33 0.16
CA GLN A 201 -19.21 -10.43 -0.81
C GLN A 201 -18.31 -10.08 -2.02
N VAL A 202 -17.26 -9.30 -1.78
CA VAL A 202 -16.19 -9.05 -2.75
C VAL A 202 -15.19 -10.19 -2.72
N ILE A 203 -14.90 -10.70 -1.51
CA ILE A 203 -14.25 -12.00 -1.31
C ILE A 203 -15.35 -13.02 -1.06
N HIS A 204 -15.40 -14.05 -1.90
CA HIS A 204 -16.41 -15.09 -1.89
C HIS A 204 -15.97 -16.31 -1.05
N PRO A 205 -16.93 -17.10 -0.55
CA PRO A 205 -16.63 -18.39 0.07
C PRO A 205 -15.82 -19.30 -0.87
N GLY A 206 -14.76 -19.89 -0.36
CA GLY A 206 -13.80 -20.73 -1.07
C GLY A 206 -12.57 -19.97 -1.58
N GLU A 207 -12.59 -18.64 -1.58
CA GLU A 207 -11.44 -17.84 -2.00
C GLU A 207 -10.37 -17.75 -0.92
N ARG A 208 -9.16 -17.40 -1.37
CA ARG A 208 -7.95 -17.35 -0.55
C ARG A 208 -7.30 -16.00 -0.66
N ILE A 209 -7.04 -15.36 0.48
CA ILE A 209 -6.30 -14.10 0.58
C ILE A 209 -4.81 -14.43 0.51
N GLU A 210 -4.12 -13.80 -0.44
CA GLU A 210 -2.75 -14.16 -0.84
C GLU A 210 -1.74 -13.06 -0.50
N ASN A 211 -2.18 -11.81 -0.40
CA ASN A 211 -1.33 -10.69 -0.02
C ASN A 211 -2.13 -9.54 0.58
N VAL A 212 -1.57 -8.91 1.61
CA VAL A 212 -2.14 -7.72 2.24
C VAL A 212 -1.03 -6.69 2.43
N THR A 213 -1.12 -5.55 1.76
CA THR A 213 -0.06 -4.52 1.74
C THR A 213 -0.66 -3.13 1.95
N LEU A 214 -0.04 -2.33 2.82
CA LEU A 214 -0.37 -0.91 2.97
C LEU A 214 0.18 -0.10 1.79
N GLY A 215 -0.58 0.86 1.29
CA GLY A 215 -0.11 1.76 0.24
C GLY A 215 -1.00 2.98 0.05
N TYR A 216 -0.77 3.69 -1.05
CA TYR A 216 -1.60 4.78 -1.52
C TYR A 216 -2.25 4.43 -2.85
N TYR A 217 -3.51 4.81 -3.00
CA TYR A 217 -4.28 4.64 -4.24
C TYR A 217 -5.28 5.78 -4.40
N GLY A 218 -5.65 6.08 -5.63
CA GLY A 218 -6.57 7.17 -5.94
C GLY A 218 -7.04 7.14 -7.38
N SER A 219 -7.97 8.04 -7.69
CA SER A 219 -8.55 8.16 -9.02
C SER A 219 -7.66 8.99 -9.97
N TYR A 220 -7.71 8.64 -11.25
CA TYR A 220 -6.88 9.18 -12.33
C TYR A 220 -7.47 10.42 -13.02
N ASP A 221 -8.70 10.84 -12.66
CA ASP A 221 -9.53 11.74 -13.49
C ASP A 221 -9.46 13.24 -13.11
N ALA A 222 -8.37 13.70 -12.49
CA ALA A 222 -8.17 15.11 -12.15
C ALA A 222 -6.71 15.56 -12.35
N GLU A 223 -6.52 16.84 -12.65
CA GLU A 223 -5.22 17.50 -12.82
C GLU A 223 -4.35 17.45 -11.54
N ILE A 224 -5.02 17.36 -10.37
CA ILE A 224 -4.43 17.00 -9.08
C ILE A 224 -5.13 15.72 -8.60
N GLN A 225 -4.37 14.67 -8.35
CA GLN A 225 -4.89 13.38 -7.92
C GLN A 225 -4.88 13.31 -6.38
N GLY A 226 -6.06 13.22 -5.78
CA GLY A 226 -6.19 12.87 -4.36
C GLY A 226 -5.92 11.39 -4.14
N LEU A 227 -4.87 11.05 -3.39
CA LEU A 227 -4.55 9.68 -3.00
C LEU A 227 -4.97 9.44 -1.56
N ALA A 228 -5.73 8.38 -1.36
CA ALA A 228 -6.06 7.87 -0.04
C ALA A 228 -5.06 6.80 0.38
N PRO A 229 -4.72 6.70 1.68
CA PRO A 229 -4.10 5.49 2.19
C PRO A 229 -5.08 4.33 2.02
N VAL A 230 -4.56 3.17 1.62
CA VAL A 230 -5.36 1.97 1.33
C VAL A 230 -4.65 0.71 1.81
N TRP A 231 -5.45 -0.29 2.16
CA TRP A 231 -5.02 -1.68 2.20
C TRP A 231 -5.25 -2.31 0.82
N ARG A 232 -4.17 -2.73 0.17
CA ARG A 232 -4.21 -3.57 -1.02
C ARG A 232 -4.37 -5.02 -0.58
N ILE A 233 -5.46 -5.64 -0.98
CA ILE A 233 -5.78 -7.03 -0.67
C ILE A 233 -5.84 -7.79 -1.99
N ILE A 234 -5.01 -8.83 -2.12
CA ILE A 234 -5.02 -9.74 -3.24
C ILE A 234 -5.61 -11.06 -2.79
N HIS A 235 -6.61 -11.55 -3.52
CA HIS A 235 -7.30 -12.80 -3.23
C HIS A 235 -7.64 -13.52 -4.52
N ASP A 236 -7.30 -14.80 -4.61
CA ASP A 236 -7.48 -15.63 -5.81
C ASP A 236 -7.08 -14.93 -7.13
N GLY A 237 -5.93 -14.25 -7.14
CA GLY A 237 -5.45 -13.47 -8.30
C GLY A 237 -6.15 -12.13 -8.56
N LYS A 238 -7.23 -11.79 -7.82
CA LYS A 238 -7.96 -10.53 -7.91
C LYS A 238 -7.40 -9.52 -6.92
N GLN A 239 -7.30 -8.26 -7.35
CA GLN A 239 -6.81 -7.17 -6.50
C GLN A 239 -7.92 -6.19 -6.16
N HIS A 240 -8.03 -5.84 -4.89
CA HIS A 240 -8.86 -4.74 -4.42
C HIS A 240 -8.10 -3.82 -3.48
N PHE A 241 -8.53 -2.56 -3.47
CA PHE A 241 -8.03 -1.55 -2.55
C PHE A 241 -9.15 -1.17 -1.60
N VAL A 242 -8.85 -1.11 -0.32
CA VAL A 242 -9.79 -0.70 0.72
C VAL A 242 -9.25 0.54 1.40
N ASN A 243 -10.03 1.61 1.43
CA ASN A 243 -9.69 2.88 2.06
C ASN A 243 -9.28 2.67 3.52
N GLY A 244 -8.06 3.12 3.85
CA GLY A 244 -7.47 3.00 5.18
C GLY A 244 -8.18 3.81 6.25
N PHE A 245 -9.03 4.79 5.91
CA PHE A 245 -9.81 5.53 6.91
C PHE A 245 -11.25 5.04 7.05
N THR A 246 -11.89 4.66 5.94
CA THR A 246 -13.33 4.37 5.92
C THR A 246 -13.65 2.89 5.85
N GLY A 247 -12.72 2.05 5.41
CA GLY A 247 -12.97 0.64 5.09
C GLY A 247 -13.83 0.45 3.84
N ALA A 248 -14.12 1.50 3.06
CA ALA A 248 -14.80 1.37 1.79
C ALA A 248 -13.86 0.81 0.72
N GLN A 249 -14.38 0.00 -0.19
CA GLN A 249 -13.61 -0.43 -1.35
C GLN A 249 -13.40 0.77 -2.28
N GLU A 250 -12.15 1.05 -2.62
CA GLU A 250 -11.82 1.99 -3.69
C GLU A 250 -12.11 1.30 -5.02
N ARG A 251 -12.87 1.99 -5.88
CA ARG A 251 -13.17 1.52 -7.23
C ARG A 251 -12.37 2.36 -8.21
N PRO A 252 -11.67 1.73 -9.18
CA PRO A 252 -11.21 2.50 -10.33
C PRO A 252 -12.45 3.14 -10.98
N LEU A 253 -12.41 4.45 -11.21
CA LEU A 253 -13.43 5.06 -12.05
C LEU A 253 -13.31 4.41 -13.43
N VAL A 254 -14.29 3.59 -13.79
CA VAL A 254 -14.35 2.94 -15.10
C VAL A 254 -14.55 4.04 -16.14
N THR A 255 -13.48 4.46 -16.81
CA THR A 255 -13.64 5.12 -18.09
C THR A 255 -13.89 4.03 -19.12
N ASN A 256 -15.14 3.95 -19.60
CA ASN A 256 -15.47 3.17 -20.79
C ASN A 256 -14.62 3.68 -21.96
N TYR A 257 -13.46 3.07 -22.19
CA TYR A 257 -12.73 3.23 -23.44
C TYR A 257 -12.74 1.87 -24.14
N PHE A 258 -13.77 1.68 -24.97
CA PHE A 258 -13.80 0.60 -25.95
C PHE A 258 -12.56 0.72 -26.84
N PRO A 259 -11.66 -0.29 -26.93
CA PRO A 259 -10.78 -0.35 -28.07
C PRO A 259 -11.65 -0.73 -29.27
N GLY A 260 -11.80 0.22 -30.19
CA GLY A 260 -12.28 -0.07 -31.53
C GLY A 260 -11.41 -1.15 -32.18
N LYS A 261 -12.07 -1.96 -33.00
CA LYS A 261 -11.57 -3.08 -33.80
C LYS A 261 -10.22 -2.83 -34.48
#